data_AF-A0A7J3Z7U4-F1
#
_entry.id   AF-A0A7J3Z7U4-F1
#
_cell.length_a   1.000
_cell.length_b   1.000
_cell.length_c   1.000
_cell.angle_alpha   90.00
_cell.angle_beta   90.00
_cell.angle_gamma   90.00
#
_symmetry.space_group_name_H-M   'P 1'
#
loop_
_entity.id
_entity.type
_entity.pdbx_description
1 polymer ?
#
loop_
_entity_poly.entity_id
_entity_poly.type
_entity_poly.pdbx_seq_one_letter_code
_entity_poly.pdbx_strand_id
1 'polypeptide(L)'
;MLTILANITVEESFGLIRAAKTLISCGLRAEDLHINTFRNTIAIRIRALEKLSCITTVRGFTTAELRYIVDCSSSVKSVMRELGFKTVPLEPQRIVGYKVFKDYTIVVKKTSASNTFLITICNIKSFSTPLPTSACVYSIAKLEDVEKLKRLGEVLIELGKTFSELCKSTPS
;
A
#
# COMPACT_ATOMS: atom_id res chain seq x y z
N MET A 1 4.02 -10.13 -1.45
CA MET A 1 5.16 -9.19 -1.30
C MET A 1 4.64 -7.83 -0.87
N LEU A 2 5.23 -7.22 0.17
CA LEU A 2 4.92 -5.84 0.56
C LEU A 2 5.43 -4.85 -0.50
N THR A 3 4.63 -3.86 -0.83
CA THR A 3 4.98 -2.74 -1.70
C THR A 3 4.33 -1.48 -1.16
N ILE A 4 5.15 -0.47 -0.91
CA ILE A 4 4.70 0.86 -0.52
C ILE A 4 4.79 1.72 -1.77
N LEU A 5 3.70 2.38 -2.12
CA LEU A 5 3.69 3.38 -3.18
C LEU A 5 3.58 4.74 -2.53
N ALA A 6 4.64 5.53 -2.62
CA ALA A 6 4.63 6.90 -2.12
C ALA A 6 4.62 7.89 -3.28
N ASN A 7 3.93 9.02 -3.10
CA ASN A 7 3.99 10.16 -4.00
C ASN A 7 4.41 11.38 -3.18
N ILE A 8 5.47 12.04 -3.63
CA ILE A 8 5.96 13.29 -3.06
C ILE A 8 5.66 14.41 -4.05
N THR A 9 4.85 15.38 -3.65
CA THR A 9 4.76 16.68 -4.34
C THR A 9 5.88 17.54 -3.79
N VAL A 10 6.92 17.75 -4.58
CA VAL A 10 8.18 18.34 -4.12
C VAL A 10 8.01 19.86 -4.04
N GLU A 11 8.54 20.49 -2.99
CA GLU A 11 8.57 21.95 -2.93
C GLU A 11 9.48 22.49 -4.05
N GLU A 12 9.02 23.51 -4.78
CA GLU A 12 9.78 24.11 -5.89
C GLU A 12 11.18 24.55 -5.48
N SER A 13 11.31 25.13 -4.27
CA SER A 13 12.59 25.57 -3.69
C SER A 13 13.55 24.42 -3.38
N PHE A 14 13.05 23.19 -3.22
CA PHE A 14 13.88 22.01 -3.02
C PHE A 14 14.39 21.45 -4.34
N GLY A 15 13.51 21.39 -5.35
CA GLY A 15 13.81 20.98 -6.72
C GLY A 15 13.82 19.46 -6.94
N LEU A 16 13.24 19.02 -8.06
CA LEU A 16 13.08 17.59 -8.41
C LEU A 16 14.41 16.84 -8.52
N ILE A 17 15.42 17.44 -9.16
CA ILE A 17 16.73 16.80 -9.35
C ILE A 17 17.38 16.52 -7.99
N ARG A 18 17.30 17.50 -7.07
CA ARG A 18 17.82 17.34 -5.71
C ARG A 18 17.04 16.29 -4.93
N ALA A 19 15.71 16.26 -5.06
CA ALA A 19 14.86 15.23 -4.47
C ALA A 19 15.22 13.83 -4.93
N ALA A 20 15.33 13.61 -6.25
CA ALA A 20 15.73 12.32 -6.80
C ALA A 20 17.12 11.89 -6.29
N LYS A 21 18.11 12.80 -6.32
CA LYS A 21 19.45 12.52 -5.78
C LYS A 21 19.41 12.14 -4.30
N THR A 22 18.65 12.87 -3.48
CA THR A 22 18.51 12.61 -2.04
C THR A 22 17.93 11.22 -1.78
N LEU A 23 16.87 10.84 -2.51
CA LEU A 23 16.24 9.53 -2.40
C LEU A 23 17.21 8.39 -2.80
N ILE A 24 17.97 8.58 -3.89
CA ILE A 24 18.99 7.62 -4.34
C ILE A 24 20.11 7.47 -3.31
N SER A 25 20.61 8.59 -2.77
CA SER A 25 21.64 8.57 -1.71
C SER A 25 21.15 7.89 -0.43
N CYS A 26 19.84 7.87 -0.16
CA CYS A 26 19.25 7.13 0.95
C CYS A 26 19.12 5.61 0.67
N GLY A 27 19.47 5.17 -0.54
CA GLY A 27 19.49 3.77 -0.97
C GLY A 27 18.23 3.31 -1.70
N LEU A 28 17.38 4.24 -2.17
CA LEU A 28 16.34 3.90 -3.14
C LEU A 28 16.97 3.73 -4.53
N ARG A 29 16.53 2.71 -5.27
CA ARG A 29 17.07 2.44 -6.61
C ARG A 29 16.43 3.41 -7.60
N ALA A 30 17.20 3.88 -8.58
CA ALA A 30 16.70 4.82 -9.59
C ALA A 30 15.50 4.27 -10.37
N GLU A 31 15.46 2.95 -10.63
CA GLU A 31 14.34 2.27 -11.30
C GLU A 31 13.02 2.28 -10.50
N ASP A 32 13.09 2.50 -9.18
CA ASP A 32 11.93 2.57 -8.31
C ASP A 32 11.38 4.01 -8.17
N LEU A 33 12.02 4.98 -8.85
CA LEU A 33 11.63 6.39 -8.87
C LEU A 33 11.02 6.75 -10.23
N HIS A 34 9.87 7.43 -10.20
CA HIS A 34 9.24 7.99 -11.40
C HIS A 34 9.00 9.48 -11.20
N ILE A 35 9.71 10.29 -11.99
CA ILE A 35 9.68 11.75 -11.89
C ILE A 35 8.66 12.30 -12.88
N ASN A 36 7.73 13.10 -12.40
CA ASN A 36 6.80 13.86 -13.22
C ASN A 36 7.13 15.35 -13.08
N THR A 37 7.84 15.89 -14.07
CA THR A 37 8.27 17.29 -14.10
C THR A 37 7.10 18.26 -14.22
N PHE A 38 6.04 17.88 -14.94
CA PHE A 38 4.86 18.73 -15.12
C PHE A 38 4.08 18.95 -13.82
N ARG A 39 3.98 17.93 -12.98
CA ARG A 39 3.27 18.00 -11.69
C ARG A 39 4.17 18.31 -10.51
N ASN A 40 5.48 18.46 -10.74
CA ASN A 40 6.49 18.58 -9.71
C ASN A 40 6.39 17.45 -8.65
N THR A 41 6.20 16.20 -9.12
CA THR A 41 6.04 15.03 -8.25
C THR A 41 7.07 13.94 -8.51
N ILE A 42 7.37 13.17 -7.47
CA ILE A 42 8.12 11.92 -7.55
C ILE A 42 7.25 10.81 -6.98
N ALA A 43 6.91 9.82 -7.82
CA ALA A 43 6.32 8.56 -7.38
C ALA A 43 7.44 7.57 -7.06
N ILE A 44 7.28 6.84 -5.96
CA ILE A 44 8.33 5.99 -5.38
C ILE A 44 7.71 4.63 -5.06
N ARG A 45 8.37 3.57 -5.50
CA ARG A 45 8.06 2.20 -5.09
C ARG A 45 9.07 1.72 -4.05
N ILE A 46 8.62 1.41 -2.83
CA ILE A 46 9.49 0.89 -1.76
C ILE A 46 9.11 -0.56 -1.46
N ARG A 47 10.08 -1.48 -1.51
CA ARG A 47 9.86 -2.93 -1.29
C ARG A 47 10.14 -3.39 0.15
N ALA A 48 10.65 -2.51 1.02
CA ALA A 48 10.97 -2.79 2.41
C ALA A 48 10.72 -1.57 3.30
N LEU A 49 10.35 -1.81 4.57
CA LEU A 49 10.01 -0.75 5.53
C LEU A 49 11.21 0.13 5.92
N GLU A 50 12.43 -0.42 5.86
CA GLU A 50 13.66 0.24 6.29
C GLU A 50 13.93 1.56 5.55
N LYS A 51 13.52 1.64 4.28
CA LYS A 51 13.74 2.81 3.43
C LYS A 51 12.61 3.82 3.48
N LEU A 52 11.57 3.59 4.30
CA LEU A 52 10.43 4.49 4.37
C LEU A 52 10.82 5.86 4.93
N SER A 53 11.76 5.94 5.87
CA SER A 53 12.25 7.22 6.41
C SER A 53 12.95 8.09 5.37
N CYS A 54 13.40 7.54 4.24
CA CYS A 54 14.02 8.32 3.17
C CYS A 54 13.08 9.40 2.62
N ILE A 55 11.77 9.17 2.63
CA ILE A 55 10.81 10.11 2.04
C ILE A 55 10.70 11.41 2.83
N THR A 56 11.00 11.40 4.13
CA THR A 56 10.93 12.62 4.97
C THR A 56 12.15 13.51 4.80
N THR A 57 13.18 13.06 4.07
CA THR A 57 14.36 13.86 3.74
C THR A 57 14.11 14.83 2.56
N VAL A 58 13.03 14.61 1.81
CA VAL A 58 12.61 15.47 0.70
C VAL A 58 11.54 16.43 1.21
N ARG A 59 11.75 17.73 0.98
CA ARG A 59 10.76 18.75 1.32
C ARG A 59 9.60 18.71 0.32
N GLY A 60 8.40 18.53 0.84
CA GLY A 60 7.21 18.36 0.03
C GLY A 60 6.03 17.76 0.79
N PHE A 61 4.90 17.66 0.11
CA PHE A 61 3.75 16.94 0.59
C PHE A 61 3.84 15.48 0.17
N THR A 62 3.97 14.58 1.15
CA THR A 62 4.11 13.14 0.90
C THR A 62 2.85 12.39 1.25
N THR A 63 2.48 11.46 0.37
CA THR A 63 1.43 10.47 0.60
C THR A 63 1.97 9.07 0.35
N ALA A 64 1.47 8.07 1.05
CA ALA A 64 1.82 6.67 0.82
C ALA A 64 0.63 5.72 0.95
N GLU A 65 0.67 4.65 0.16
CA GLU A 65 -0.26 3.53 0.23
C GLU A 65 0.52 2.24 0.52
N LEU A 66 0.07 1.48 1.53
CA LEU A 66 0.62 0.17 1.88
C LEU A 66 -0.15 -0.92 1.14
N ARG A 67 0.54 -1.68 0.30
CA ARG A 67 -0.03 -2.79 -0.46
C ARG A 67 0.75 -4.06 -0.22
N TYR A 68 0.07 -5.19 -0.19
CA TYR A 68 0.68 -6.50 -0.25
C TYR A 68 0.06 -7.28 -1.39
N ILE A 69 0.90 -7.71 -2.32
CA ILE A 69 0.52 -8.50 -3.48
C ILE A 69 0.50 -9.97 -3.07
N VAL A 70 -0.62 -10.65 -3.32
CA VAL A 70 -0.79 -12.10 -3.12
C VAL A 70 -1.28 -12.72 -4.41
N ASP A 71 -0.67 -13.84 -4.79
CA ASP A 71 -1.16 -14.71 -5.84
C ASP A 71 -1.93 -15.88 -5.19
N CYS A 72 -3.17 -16.05 -5.61
CA CYS A 72 -4.10 -17.02 -5.03
C CYS A 72 -4.79 -17.79 -6.15
N SER A 73 -4.26 -18.97 -6.48
CA SER A 73 -4.83 -19.87 -7.47
C SER A 73 -6.09 -20.59 -6.97
N SER A 74 -6.25 -20.71 -5.65
CA SER A 74 -7.44 -21.24 -5.00
C SER A 74 -8.52 -20.17 -4.80
N SER A 75 -9.68 -20.56 -4.28
CA SER A 75 -10.78 -19.63 -4.00
C SER A 75 -10.39 -18.60 -2.92
N VAL A 76 -10.03 -17.39 -3.35
CA VAL A 76 -9.77 -16.24 -2.46
C VAL A 76 -10.89 -15.99 -1.45
N LYS A 77 -12.14 -16.36 -1.80
CA LYS A 77 -13.30 -16.23 -0.90
C LYS A 77 -13.20 -17.16 0.31
N SER A 78 -12.68 -18.37 0.13
CA SER A 78 -12.48 -19.33 1.20
C SER A 78 -11.42 -18.82 2.18
N VAL A 79 -10.27 -18.38 1.64
CA VAL A 79 -9.18 -17.77 2.43
C VAL A 79 -9.67 -16.54 3.20
N MET A 80 -10.43 -15.66 2.54
CA MET A 80 -11.03 -14.49 3.20
C MET A 80 -11.95 -14.89 4.36
N ARG A 81 -12.81 -15.90 4.17
CA ARG A 81 -13.72 -16.38 5.21
C ARG A 81 -12.97 -16.92 6.42
N GLU A 82 -11.94 -17.73 6.17
CA GLU A 82 -11.09 -18.30 7.22
C GLU A 82 -10.38 -17.21 8.05
N LEU A 83 -9.87 -16.17 7.37
CA LEU A 83 -9.25 -15.02 8.02
C LEU A 83 -10.26 -14.02 8.62
N GLY A 84 -11.56 -14.32 8.58
CA GLY A 84 -12.62 -13.49 9.14
C GLY A 84 -12.87 -12.19 8.39
N PHE A 85 -12.61 -12.15 7.09
CA PHE A 85 -12.99 -11.05 6.21
C PHE A 85 -14.46 -11.18 5.82
N LYS A 86 -15.13 -10.04 5.72
CA LYS A 86 -16.45 -9.93 5.10
C LYS A 86 -16.27 -9.85 3.59
N THR A 87 -17.03 -10.63 2.84
CA THR A 87 -17.04 -10.59 1.38
C THR A 87 -17.91 -9.46 0.87
N VAL A 88 -17.47 -8.78 -0.18
CA VAL A 88 -18.31 -7.82 -0.92
C VAL A 88 -18.94 -8.58 -2.10
N PRO A 89 -20.24 -8.38 -2.40
CA PRO A 89 -20.87 -8.98 -3.58
C PRO A 89 -20.05 -8.66 -4.83
N LEU A 90 -19.86 -9.68 -5.68
CA LEU A 90 -19.09 -9.50 -6.91
C LEU A 90 -19.89 -8.66 -7.92
N GLU A 91 -19.15 -7.72 -8.49
CA GLU A 91 -19.53 -6.79 -9.55
C GLU A 91 -20.41 -5.59 -9.18
N PRO A 92 -20.08 -4.40 -9.72
CA PRO A 92 -18.91 -4.07 -10.56
C PRO A 92 -17.64 -3.72 -9.75
N GLN A 93 -17.61 -4.02 -8.44
CA GLN A 93 -16.56 -3.51 -7.56
C GLN A 93 -15.27 -4.32 -7.61
N ARG A 94 -14.11 -3.64 -7.68
CA ARG A 94 -12.77 -4.26 -7.57
C ARG A 94 -12.46 -4.77 -6.16
N ILE A 95 -13.16 -4.27 -5.14
CA ILE A 95 -13.00 -4.71 -3.75
C ILE A 95 -13.82 -5.97 -3.58
N VAL A 96 -13.18 -7.06 -3.16
CA VAL A 96 -13.81 -8.37 -3.02
C VAL A 96 -14.02 -8.77 -1.55
N GLY A 97 -13.33 -8.11 -0.62
CA GLY A 97 -13.54 -8.31 0.80
C GLY A 97 -12.86 -7.25 1.66
N TYR A 98 -13.26 -7.20 2.92
CA TYR A 98 -12.75 -6.24 3.89
C TYR A 98 -12.81 -6.78 5.32
N LYS A 99 -11.99 -6.21 6.20
CA LYS A 99 -12.01 -6.46 7.65
C LYS A 99 -11.77 -5.15 8.38
N VAL A 100 -12.73 -4.77 9.23
CA VAL A 100 -12.69 -3.50 9.99
C VAL A 100 -11.99 -3.75 11.32
N PHE A 101 -11.04 -2.88 11.65
CA PHE A 101 -10.38 -2.79 12.95
C PHE A 101 -10.72 -1.45 13.60
N LYS A 102 -10.33 -1.27 14.87
CA LYS A 102 -10.61 -0.06 15.64
C LYS A 102 -10.15 1.23 14.94
N ASP A 103 -8.96 1.18 14.34
CA ASP A 103 -8.28 2.38 13.81
C ASP A 103 -8.08 2.36 12.29
N TYR A 104 -8.37 1.25 11.61
CA TYR A 104 -8.18 1.10 10.17
C TYR A 104 -9.06 -0.02 9.61
N THR A 105 -9.15 -0.10 8.28
CA THR A 105 -9.83 -1.20 7.58
C THR A 105 -8.86 -1.83 6.60
N ILE A 106 -8.77 -3.15 6.60
CA ILE A 106 -8.03 -3.89 5.57
C ILE A 106 -9.00 -4.26 4.46
N VAL A 107 -8.60 -4.03 3.21
CA VAL A 107 -9.39 -4.37 2.03
C VAL A 107 -8.59 -5.29 1.11
N VAL A 108 -9.31 -6.21 0.46
CA VAL A 108 -8.77 -7.10 -0.57
C VAL A 108 -9.35 -6.65 -1.90
N LYS A 109 -8.48 -6.32 -2.86
CA LYS A 109 -8.84 -5.85 -4.20
C LYS A 109 -8.37 -6.85 -5.24
N LYS A 110 -9.22 -7.16 -6.22
CA LYS A 110 -8.83 -7.91 -7.42
C LYS A 110 -7.98 -7.01 -8.32
N THR A 111 -6.90 -7.56 -8.88
CA THR A 111 -6.12 -6.88 -9.93
C THR A 111 -6.66 -7.21 -11.33
N SER A 112 -6.04 -6.64 -12.36
CA SER A 112 -6.30 -7.04 -13.74
C SER A 112 -5.73 -8.42 -14.08
N ALA A 113 -4.68 -8.85 -13.38
CA ALA A 113 -4.13 -10.20 -13.53
C ALA A 113 -5.08 -11.22 -12.87
N SER A 114 -5.32 -12.33 -13.56
CA SER A 114 -6.04 -13.46 -12.98
C SER A 114 -5.31 -13.94 -11.73
N ASN A 115 -6.07 -14.25 -10.68
CA ASN A 115 -5.56 -14.82 -9.43
C ASN A 115 -4.61 -13.92 -8.60
N THR A 116 -4.34 -12.69 -9.01
CA THR A 116 -3.54 -11.75 -8.21
C THR A 116 -4.45 -10.76 -7.49
N PHE A 117 -4.23 -10.63 -6.18
CA PHE A 117 -4.97 -9.77 -5.27
C PHE A 117 -4.05 -8.78 -4.56
N LEU A 118 -4.61 -7.61 -4.24
CA LEU A 118 -3.96 -6.58 -3.43
C LEU A 118 -4.65 -6.50 -2.08
N ILE A 119 -3.89 -6.76 -1.02
CA ILE A 119 -4.30 -6.47 0.34
C ILE A 119 -3.80 -5.08 0.69
N THR A 120 -4.69 -4.19 1.12
CA THR A 120 -4.37 -2.79 1.38
C THR A 120 -4.92 -2.39 2.74
N ILE A 121 -4.15 -1.64 3.53
CA ILE A 121 -4.64 -1.03 4.77
C ILE A 121 -5.14 0.37 4.45
N CYS A 122 -6.37 0.67 4.85
CA CYS A 122 -7.03 1.95 4.63
C CYS A 122 -7.31 2.68 5.95
N ASN A 123 -7.08 3.99 5.95
CA ASN A 123 -7.24 4.91 7.07
C ASN A 123 -8.73 5.28 7.28
N ILE A 124 -9.60 4.27 7.36
CA ILE A 124 -11.03 4.41 7.61
C ILE A 124 -11.46 3.43 8.71
N LYS A 125 -12.34 3.89 9.59
CA LYS A 125 -12.87 3.10 10.72
C LYS A 125 -14.18 2.40 10.40
N SER A 126 -14.80 2.76 9.29
CA SER A 126 -15.99 2.14 8.75
C SER A 126 -15.78 1.85 7.28
N PHE A 127 -16.34 0.73 6.83
CA PHE A 127 -16.30 0.35 5.42
C PHE A 127 -17.64 0.68 4.78
N SER A 128 -17.58 1.45 3.69
CA SER A 128 -18.70 1.72 2.81
C SER A 128 -18.20 1.74 1.38
N THR A 129 -19.06 1.36 0.43
CA THR A 129 -18.74 1.37 -0.99
C THR A 129 -19.59 2.41 -1.71
N PRO A 130 -19.01 3.24 -2.61
CA PRO A 130 -17.61 3.22 -3.05
C PRO A 130 -16.64 3.76 -1.98
N LEU A 131 -15.40 3.26 -1.97
CA LEU A 131 -14.35 3.84 -1.15
C LEU A 131 -13.86 5.16 -1.76
N PRO A 132 -13.69 6.23 -0.97
CA PRO A 132 -13.10 7.46 -1.47
C PRO A 132 -11.63 7.24 -1.85
N THR A 133 -11.13 7.99 -2.83
CA THR A 133 -9.78 7.84 -3.38
C THR A 133 -8.68 7.98 -2.32
N SER A 134 -8.91 8.79 -1.29
CA SER A 134 -8.00 9.02 -0.17
C SER A 134 -8.08 7.96 0.93
N ALA A 135 -9.06 7.05 0.91
CA ALA A 135 -9.30 6.11 2.00
C ALA A 135 -8.08 5.28 2.35
N CYS A 136 -7.26 4.90 1.36
CA CYS A 136 -6.11 4.02 1.54
C CYS A 136 -4.77 4.75 1.46
N VAL A 137 -4.80 6.07 1.61
CA VAL A 137 -3.63 6.93 1.50
C VAL A 137 -3.33 7.54 2.86
N TYR A 138 -2.07 7.48 3.27
CA TYR A 138 -1.55 8.08 4.48
C TYR A 138 -0.71 9.30 4.11
N SER A 139 -1.00 10.44 4.72
CA SER A 139 -0.09 11.59 4.64
C SER A 139 1.11 11.36 5.57
N ILE A 140 2.28 11.80 5.13
CA ILE A 140 3.53 11.66 5.86
C ILE A 140 4.15 13.05 5.96
N ALA A 141 4.09 13.63 7.14
CA ALA A 141 4.67 14.93 7.42
C ALA A 141 5.85 14.84 8.41
N LYS A 142 5.83 13.85 9.30
CA LYS A 142 6.81 13.72 10.39
C LYS A 142 7.29 12.27 10.53
N LEU A 143 8.36 12.08 11.31
CA LEU A 143 8.89 10.75 11.62
C LEU A 143 7.86 9.85 12.32
N GLU A 144 6.98 10.41 13.14
CA GLU A 144 5.90 9.66 13.80
C GLU A 144 4.94 9.00 12.79
N ASP A 145 4.67 9.66 11.66
CA ASP A 145 3.84 9.09 10.59
C ASP A 145 4.53 7.91 9.92
N VAL A 146 5.85 8.01 9.73
CA VAL A 146 6.70 6.92 9.20
C VAL A 146 6.64 5.72 10.15
N GLU A 147 6.82 5.92 11.45
CA GLU A 147 6.77 4.83 12.43
C GLU A 147 5.38 4.20 12.51
N LYS A 148 4.31 5.00 12.41
CA LYS A 148 2.95 4.47 12.28
C LYS A 148 2.80 3.59 11.04
N LEU A 149 3.29 4.04 9.89
CA LEU A 149 3.24 3.27 8.65
C LEU A 149 4.09 2.00 8.69
N LYS A 150 5.24 2.01 9.37
CA LYS A 150 6.05 0.80 9.59
C LYS A 150 5.27 -0.26 10.35
N ARG A 151 4.65 0.12 11.48
CA ARG A 151 3.79 -0.79 12.26
C ARG A 151 2.65 -1.38 11.44
N LEU A 152 1.96 -0.54 10.66
CA LEU A 152 0.91 -1.02 9.75
C LEU A 152 1.47 -1.94 8.65
N GLY A 153 2.66 -1.64 8.15
CA GLY A 153 3.37 -2.46 7.18
C GLY A 153 3.73 -3.85 7.72
N GLU A 154 4.14 -3.96 8.98
CA GLU A 154 4.41 -5.23 9.65
C GLU A 154 3.14 -6.09 9.75
N VAL A 155 2.03 -5.49 10.21
CA VAL A 155 0.71 -6.15 10.22
C VAL A 155 0.34 -6.66 8.83
N LEU A 156 0.59 -5.85 7.80
CA LEU A 156 0.27 -6.22 6.43
C LEU A 156 1.19 -7.32 5.89
N ILE A 157 2.46 -7.35 6.29
CA ILE A 157 3.40 -8.43 5.96
C ILE A 157 2.93 -9.74 6.57
N GLU A 158 2.61 -9.75 7.86
CA GLU A 158 2.16 -10.95 8.58
C GLU A 158 0.90 -11.51 7.94
N LEU A 159 -0.14 -10.67 7.80
CA LEU A 159 -1.39 -11.05 7.14
C LEU A 159 -1.13 -11.54 5.71
N GLY A 160 -0.29 -10.84 4.95
CA GLY A 160 0.01 -11.20 3.57
C GLY A 160 0.71 -12.54 3.44
N LYS A 161 1.58 -12.92 4.39
CA LYS A 161 2.20 -14.25 4.46
C LYS A 161 1.15 -15.32 4.74
N THR A 162 0.33 -15.15 5.78
CA THR A 162 -0.74 -16.09 6.11
C THR A 162 -1.71 -16.28 4.95
N PHE A 163 -2.11 -15.18 4.29
CA PHE A 163 -2.97 -15.23 3.12
C PHE A 163 -2.33 -16.04 1.98
N SER A 164 -1.03 -15.83 1.73
CA SER A 164 -0.28 -16.55 0.69
C SER A 164 -0.14 -18.05 0.99
N GLU A 165 0.01 -18.42 2.26
CA GLU A 165 0.09 -19.82 2.70
C GLU A 165 -1.25 -20.53 2.52
N LEU A 166 -2.34 -19.92 2.99
CA LEU A 166 -3.70 -20.45 2.82
C LEU A 166 -4.10 -20.58 1.35
N CYS A 167 -3.68 -19.64 0.52
CA CYS A 167 -3.89 -19.72 -0.92
C CYS A 167 -3.22 -20.92 -1.59
N LYS A 168 -2.12 -21.43 -1.02
CA LYS A 168 -1.42 -22.63 -1.51
C LYS A 168 -1.98 -23.92 -0.93
N SER A 169 -2.48 -23.89 0.29
CA SER A 169 -2.97 -25.09 1.00
C SER A 169 -4.44 -25.43 0.74
N THR A 170 -5.24 -24.46 0.29
CA THR A 170 -6.67 -24.68 0.01
C THR A 170 -6.82 -25.46 -1.31
N PRO A 171 -7.36 -26.69 -1.32
CA PRO A 171 -7.65 -27.40 -2.56
C PRO A 171 -8.66 -26.60 -3.40
N SER A 172 -8.39 -26.53 -4.69
CA SER A 172 -9.27 -25.92 -5.71
C SER A 172 -10.63 -26.60 -5.80
#